data_AF-A0A2X3CS02-F1
#
_entry.id   AF-A0A2X3CS02-F1
#
_cell.length_a   1.000
_cell.length_b   1.000
_cell.length_c   1.000
_cell.angle_alpha   90.00
_cell.angle_beta   90.00
_cell.angle_gamma   90.00
#
_symmetry.space_group_name_H-M   'P 1'
#
loop_
_entity.id
_entity.type
_entity.pdbx_description
1 polymer ?
#
loop_
_entity_poly.entity_id
_entity_poly.type
_entity_poly.pdbx_seq_one_letter_code
_entity_poly.pdbx_strand_id
1 'polypeptide(L)'
;MAAWLNAPSGKDIVWTRGTTEAINMVAQSYVRPRLQPGDEIIVSEAEHHANLVPWLMVAGQTGARVVKLPLGADRLPDIASLSALITSRSRVLAIGQMSNVTGGCRTWPRLSALPTPPGWW
;
A
#
# COMPACT_ATOMS: atom_id res chain seq x y z
N MET A 1 15.33 17.05 -2.26
CA MET A 1 14.33 15.97 -2.09
C MET A 1 14.91 14.76 -1.38
N ALA A 2 15.93 14.08 -1.91
CA ALA A 2 16.52 12.89 -1.26
C ALA A 2 16.91 13.12 0.21
N ALA A 3 17.68 14.18 0.52
CA ALA A 3 18.03 14.52 1.89
C ALA A 3 16.82 14.82 2.81
N TRP A 4 15.75 15.40 2.26
CA TRP A 4 14.52 15.69 3.02
C TRP A 4 13.78 14.42 3.44
N LEU A 5 13.80 13.40 2.59
CA LEU A 5 13.21 12.08 2.85
C LEU A 5 14.21 11.08 3.45
N ASN A 6 15.43 11.52 3.76
CA ASN A 6 16.53 10.66 4.19
C ASN A 6 16.79 9.47 3.24
N ALA A 7 16.62 9.67 1.93
CA ALA A 7 16.86 8.66 0.91
C ALA A 7 18.38 8.52 0.64
N PRO A 8 18.88 7.29 0.39
CA PRO A 8 20.31 7.04 0.17
C PRO A 8 20.89 7.78 -1.04
N SER A 9 20.07 7.99 -2.09
CA SER A 9 20.51 8.61 -3.33
C SER A 9 19.43 9.47 -3.97
N GLY A 10 19.87 10.49 -4.73
CA GLY A 10 18.98 11.22 -5.64
C GLY A 10 18.38 10.34 -6.76
N LYS A 11 19.01 9.21 -7.07
CA LYS A 11 18.50 8.25 -8.07
C LYS A 11 17.25 7.50 -7.59
N ASP A 12 16.97 7.51 -6.29
CA ASP A 12 15.78 6.90 -5.70
C ASP A 12 14.55 7.83 -5.79
N ILE A 13 14.72 9.05 -6.33
CA ILE A 13 13.68 10.05 -6.46
C ILE A 13 13.23 10.15 -7.92
N VAL A 14 11.97 9.79 -8.18
CA VAL A 14 11.33 9.93 -9.49
C VAL A 14 10.33 11.08 -9.44
N TRP A 15 10.48 12.04 -10.34
CA TRP A 15 9.54 13.16 -10.48
C TRP A 15 8.28 12.72 -11.21
N THR A 16 7.13 13.10 -10.66
CA THR A 16 5.81 12.87 -11.23
C THR A 16 4.97 14.15 -11.09
N ARG A 17 3.84 14.22 -11.78
CA ARG A 17 2.85 15.30 -11.72
C ARG A 17 2.12 15.37 -10.38
N GLY A 18 2.25 14.36 -9.53
CA GLY A 18 1.67 14.33 -8.19
C GLY A 18 1.52 12.92 -7.64
N THR A 19 1.04 12.81 -6.39
CA THR A 19 0.88 11.54 -5.66
C THR A 19 0.06 10.51 -6.42
N THR A 20 -1.01 10.94 -7.10
CA THR A 20 -1.85 10.04 -7.91
C THR A 20 -1.05 9.39 -9.05
N GLU A 21 -0.21 10.14 -9.76
CA GLU A 21 0.61 9.56 -10.84
C GLU A 21 1.72 8.66 -10.28
N ALA A 22 2.33 9.04 -9.15
CA ALA A 22 3.32 8.21 -8.47
C ALA A 22 2.76 6.83 -8.07
N ILE A 23 1.58 6.78 -7.44
CA ILE A 23 0.95 5.51 -7.06
C ILE A 23 0.56 4.69 -8.30
N ASN A 24 0.02 5.34 -9.34
CA ASN A 24 -0.28 4.64 -10.59
C ASN A 24 0.97 4.05 -11.25
N MET A 25 2.09 4.77 -11.22
CA MET A 25 3.37 4.27 -11.74
C MET A 25 3.82 3.00 -10.99
N VAL A 26 3.70 2.98 -9.66
CA VAL A 26 3.99 1.77 -8.87
C VAL A 26 3.03 0.63 -9.23
N ALA A 27 1.72 0.89 -9.23
CA ALA A 27 0.71 -0.12 -9.52
C ALA A 27 0.89 -0.74 -10.91
N GLN A 28 1.11 0.07 -11.94
CA GLN A 28 1.16 -0.38 -13.34
C GLN A 28 2.53 -0.90 -13.77
N SER A 29 3.63 -0.24 -13.36
CA SER A 29 4.97 -0.60 -13.84
C SER A 29 5.64 -1.64 -12.95
N TYR A 30 5.36 -1.61 -11.64
CA TYR A 30 5.99 -2.52 -10.69
C TYR A 30 5.09 -3.71 -10.33
N VAL A 31 3.87 -3.44 -9.89
CA VAL A 31 3.03 -4.48 -9.30
C VAL A 31 2.33 -5.33 -10.37
N ARG A 32 1.69 -4.70 -11.35
CA ARG A 32 0.93 -5.40 -12.43
C ARG A 32 1.66 -6.58 -13.09
N PRO A 33 2.91 -6.46 -13.58
CA PRO A 33 3.57 -7.57 -14.27
C PRO A 33 3.97 -8.73 -13.34
N ARG A 34 3.89 -8.53 -12.01
CA ARG A 34 4.30 -9.53 -11.00
C ARG A 34 3.11 -10.25 -10.38
N LEU A 35 1.94 -9.61 -10.34
CA LEU A 35 0.72 -10.20 -9.78
C LEU A 35 0.26 -11.41 -10.58
N GLN A 36 -0.16 -12.44 -9.84
CA GLN A 36 -0.81 -13.62 -10.38
C GLN A 36 -2.29 -13.67 -9.97
N PRO A 37 -3.15 -14.38 -10.74
CA PRO A 37 -4.52 -14.61 -10.33
C PRO A 37 -4.61 -15.19 -8.92
N GLY A 38 -5.45 -14.60 -8.08
CA GLY A 38 -5.62 -14.96 -6.67
C GLY A 38 -4.60 -14.36 -5.70
N ASP A 39 -3.64 -13.56 -6.15
CA ASP A 39 -2.81 -12.75 -5.25
C ASP A 39 -3.64 -11.66 -4.56
N GLU A 40 -3.17 -11.18 -3.41
CA GLU A 40 -3.91 -10.24 -2.57
C GLU A 40 -3.18 -8.90 -2.41
N ILE A 41 -3.95 -7.82 -2.53
CA ILE A 41 -3.54 -6.45 -2.29
C ILE A 41 -4.34 -5.93 -1.10
N ILE A 42 -3.68 -5.71 0.03
CA ILE A 42 -4.34 -5.22 1.25
C ILE A 42 -4.41 -3.69 1.17
N VAL A 43 -5.61 -3.13 1.31
CA VAL A 43 -5.85 -1.68 1.24
C VAL A 43 -6.69 -1.26 2.45
N SER A 44 -6.28 -0.20 3.12
CA SER A 44 -7.02 0.38 4.25
C SER A 44 -8.37 0.99 3.84
N GLU A 45 -9.35 0.95 4.74
CA GLU A 45 -10.65 1.63 4.54
C GLU A 45 -10.55 3.16 4.56
N ALA A 46 -9.52 3.72 5.19
CA ALA A 46 -9.31 5.15 5.28
C ALA A 46 -8.60 5.74 4.06
N GLU A 47 -8.34 4.94 3.01
CA GLU A 47 -7.55 5.39 1.88
C GLU A 47 -8.28 6.42 1.01
N HIS A 48 -7.54 7.47 0.66
CA HIS A 48 -7.96 8.41 -0.37
C HIS A 48 -8.10 7.68 -1.72
N HIS A 49 -9.02 8.11 -2.58
CA HIS A 49 -9.27 7.45 -3.87
C HIS A 49 -8.00 7.25 -4.72
N ALA A 50 -7.04 8.18 -4.65
CA ALA A 50 -5.75 8.07 -5.34
C ALA A 50 -4.92 6.84 -4.92
N ASN A 51 -5.10 6.33 -3.70
CA ASN A 51 -4.44 5.14 -3.17
C ASN A 51 -5.39 3.92 -3.07
N LEU A 52 -6.54 3.95 -3.76
CA LEU A 52 -7.49 2.83 -3.85
C LEU A 52 -7.75 2.41 -5.30
N VAL A 53 -8.09 3.38 -6.16
CA VAL A 53 -8.50 3.11 -7.55
C VAL A 53 -7.41 2.40 -8.37
N PRO A 54 -6.10 2.74 -8.26
CA PRO A 54 -5.04 2.02 -8.98
C PRO A 54 -4.98 0.54 -8.65
N TRP A 55 -5.23 0.18 -7.38
CA TRP A 55 -5.21 -1.21 -6.91
C TRP A 55 -6.42 -1.99 -7.38
N LEU A 56 -7.61 -1.38 -7.38
CA LEU A 56 -8.81 -1.99 -7.96
C LEU A 56 -8.62 -2.27 -9.47
N MET A 57 -8.05 -1.31 -10.20
CA MET A 57 -7.78 -1.47 -11.63
C MET A 57 -6.78 -2.62 -11.89
N VAL A 58 -5.67 -2.66 -11.15
CA VAL A 58 -4.66 -3.71 -11.36
C VAL A 58 -5.15 -5.09 -10.94
N ALA A 59 -5.97 -5.16 -9.89
CA ALA A 59 -6.64 -6.39 -9.46
C ALA A 59 -7.55 -6.93 -10.57
N GLY A 60 -8.39 -6.08 -11.16
CA GLY A 60 -9.23 -6.44 -12.29
C GLY A 60 -8.45 -6.88 -13.54
N GLN A 61 -7.27 -6.30 -13.77
CA GLN A 61 -6.41 -6.65 -14.92
C GLN A 61 -5.66 -7.98 -14.74
N THR A 62 -5.42 -8.42 -13.51
CA THR A 62 -4.53 -9.56 -13.19
C THR A 62 -5.26 -10.73 -12.56
N GLY A 63 -6.52 -10.56 -12.14
CA GLY A 63 -7.26 -11.54 -11.35
C GLY A 63 -6.83 -11.59 -9.88
N ALA A 64 -6.06 -10.61 -9.41
CA ALA A 64 -5.77 -10.44 -7.99
C ALA A 64 -7.01 -9.91 -7.25
N ARG A 65 -6.99 -9.97 -5.91
CA ARG A 65 -8.07 -9.56 -5.02
C ARG A 65 -7.63 -8.40 -4.14
N VAL A 66 -8.48 -7.37 -4.04
CA VAL A 66 -8.30 -6.34 -3.02
C VAL A 66 -8.91 -6.83 -1.70
N VAL A 67 -8.09 -6.87 -0.66
CA VAL A 67 -8.47 -7.23 0.71
C VAL A 67 -8.51 -5.95 1.54
N LYS A 68 -9.58 -5.79 2.31
CA LYS A 68 -9.86 -4.55 3.03
C LYS A 68 -9.29 -4.63 4.44
N LEU A 69 -8.46 -3.67 4.83
CA LEU A 69 -7.97 -3.50 6.20
C LEU A 69 -8.92 -2.56 6.95
N PRO A 70 -9.70 -3.05 7.93
CA PRO A 70 -10.72 -2.27 8.62
C PRO A 70 -10.13 -1.15 9.47
N LEU A 71 -10.99 -0.20 9.84
CA LEU A 71 -10.67 0.79 10.87
C LEU A 71 -10.96 0.26 12.27
N GLY A 72 -10.10 0.62 13.21
CA GLY A 72 -10.33 0.44 14.64
C GLY A 72 -11.31 1.49 15.20
N ALA A 73 -11.62 1.37 16.50
CA ALA A 73 -12.48 2.31 17.21
C ALA A 73 -11.94 3.75 17.23
N ASP A 74 -10.62 3.90 17.09
CA ASP A 74 -9.90 5.18 16.97
C ASP A 74 -10.00 5.81 15.56
N ARG A 75 -10.72 5.17 14.63
CA ARG A 75 -10.82 5.54 13.21
C ARG A 75 -9.47 5.53 12.48
N LEU A 76 -8.50 4.79 13.00
CA LEU A 76 -7.23 4.51 12.34
C LEU A 76 -7.26 3.08 11.77
N PRO A 77 -6.42 2.76 10.76
CA PRO A 77 -6.30 1.39 10.28
C PRO A 77 -5.92 0.44 11.42
N ASP A 78 -6.66 -0.66 11.56
CA ASP A 78 -6.46 -1.62 12.64
C ASP A 78 -5.27 -2.54 12.36
N ILE A 79 -4.08 -2.08 12.72
CA ILE A 79 -2.83 -2.83 12.53
C ILE A 79 -2.80 -4.14 13.32
N ALA A 80 -3.58 -4.28 14.41
CA ALA A 80 -3.63 -5.54 15.15
C ALA A 80 -4.27 -6.65 14.29
N SER A 81 -5.29 -6.30 13.50
CA SER A 81 -5.95 -7.22 12.57
C SER A 81 -5.08 -7.61 11.36
N LEU A 82 -4.04 -6.83 11.04
CA LEU A 82 -3.22 -7.02 9.85
C LEU A 82 -2.55 -8.41 9.81
N SER A 83 -2.12 -8.93 10.96
CA SER A 83 -1.52 -10.26 11.08
C SER A 83 -2.45 -11.39 10.62
N ALA A 84 -3.76 -11.23 10.82
CA ALA A 84 -4.76 -12.20 10.37
C ALA A 84 -5.16 -12.03 8.90
N LEU A 85 -4.93 -10.84 8.32
CA LEU A 85 -5.19 -10.55 6.91
C LEU A 85 -4.04 -10.95 5.99
N ILE A 86 -2.81 -10.99 6.51
CA ILE A 86 -1.64 -11.40 5.74
C ILE A 86 -1.67 -12.91 5.54
N THR A 87 -1.72 -13.32 4.27
CA THR A 87 -1.69 -14.72 3.84
C THR A 87 -0.46 -14.98 2.97
N SER A 88 -0.25 -16.23 2.57
CA SER A 88 0.77 -16.59 1.57
C SER A 88 0.53 -15.98 0.18
N ARG A 89 -0.68 -15.45 -0.08
CA ARG A 89 -1.06 -14.80 -1.34
C ARG A 89 -0.89 -13.29 -1.30
N SER A 90 -0.67 -12.70 -0.14
CA SER A 90 -0.53 -11.26 -0.02
C SER A 90 0.78 -10.76 -0.61
N ARG A 91 0.70 -9.71 -1.44
CA ARG A 91 1.83 -9.16 -2.20
C ARG A 91 2.10 -7.70 -1.93
N VAL A 92 1.07 -6.93 -1.59
CA VAL A 92 1.14 -5.48 -1.45
C VAL A 92 0.27 -5.04 -0.27
N LEU A 93 0.79 -4.12 0.54
CA LEU A 93 0.02 -3.36 1.52
C LEU A 93 0.02 -1.88 1.13
N ALA A 94 -1.14 -1.36 0.75
CA ALA A 94 -1.35 0.03 0.44
C ALA A 94 -2.01 0.75 1.61
N ILE A 95 -1.24 1.64 2.25
CA ILE A 95 -1.70 2.40 3.41
C ILE A 95 -1.14 3.81 3.41
N GLY A 96 -1.99 4.79 3.69
CA GLY A 96 -1.61 6.19 3.80
C GLY A 96 -0.94 6.49 5.14
N GLN A 97 0.14 7.26 5.13
CA GLN A 97 0.84 7.66 6.35
C GLN A 97 -0.06 8.49 7.30
N MET A 98 -0.92 9.34 6.74
CA MET A 98 -1.83 10.19 7.47
C MET A 98 -3.12 10.35 6.66
N SER A 99 -4.27 10.22 7.34
CA SER A 99 -5.57 10.44 6.71
C SER A 99 -5.77 11.92 6.40
N ASN A 100 -6.22 12.21 5.18
CA ASN A 100 -6.63 13.56 4.78
C ASN A 100 -8.01 13.96 5.33
N VAL A 101 -8.78 13.01 5.88
CA VAL A 101 -10.11 13.27 6.47
C VAL A 101 -10.00 13.52 7.96
N THR A 102 -9.37 12.60 8.69
CA THR A 102 -9.31 12.68 10.17
C THR A 102 -8.04 13.36 10.68
N GLY A 103 -7.03 13.55 9.83
CA GLY A 103 -5.68 13.91 10.27
C GLY A 103 -5.00 12.80 11.09
N GLY A 104 -5.62 11.62 11.21
CA GLY A 104 -5.08 10.50 11.94
C GLY A 104 -3.77 10.02 11.32
N CYS A 105 -2.70 10.05 12.09
CA CYS A 105 -1.37 9.58 11.70
C CYS A 105 -0.97 8.44 12.63
N ARG A 106 -0.55 7.31 12.07
CA ARG A 106 -0.10 6.17 12.86
C ARG A 106 1.41 6.02 12.74
N THR A 107 2.05 5.76 13.88
CA THR A 107 3.46 5.36 13.88
C THR A 107 3.54 3.94 13.35
N TRP A 108 4.13 3.78 12.18
CA TRP A 108 4.28 2.46 11.57
C TRP A 108 5.25 1.62 12.40
N PRO A 109 4.93 0.35 12.71
CA PRO A 109 5.93 -0.60 13.15
C PRO A 109 7.04 -0.63 12.11
N ARG A 110 8.29 -0.86 12.53
CA ARG A 110 9.36 -1.12 11.55
C ARG A 110 8.90 -2.28 10.64
N LEU A 111 9.18 -2.18 9.34
CA LEU A 111 8.87 -3.24 8.36
C LEU A 111 9.33 -4.63 8.83
N SER A 112 10.42 -4.70 9.60
CA SER A 112 10.95 -5.92 10.23
C SER A 112 10.05 -6.58 11.28
N ALA A 113 9.00 -5.89 11.75
CA ALA A 113 8.08 -6.39 12.77
C ALA A 113 6.78 -6.96 12.17
N LEU A 114 6.57 -6.83 10.87
CA LEU A 114 5.41 -7.40 10.17
C LEU A 114 5.79 -8.76 9.57
N PRO A 115 4.89 -9.76 9.61
CA PRO A 115 5.10 -11.01 8.88
C PRO A 115 5.10 -10.73 7.38
N THR A 116 6.24 -10.91 6.72
CA THR A 116 6.40 -10.66 5.28
C THR A 116 6.47 -11.99 4.52
N PRO A 117 5.41 -12.37 3.77
CA PRO A 117 5.46 -13.57 2.94
C PRO A 117 6.45 -13.39 1.77
N PRO A 118 6.91 -14.50 1.15
CA PRO A 118 7.76 -14.42 -0.04
C PRO A 118 7.10 -13.61 -1.15
N GLY A 119 7.83 -12.64 -1.72
CA GLY A 119 7.31 -11.78 -2.79
C GLY A 119 6.37 -10.67 -2.31
N TRP A 120 6.44 -10.29 -1.03
CA TRP A 120 5.81 -9.10 -0.47
C TRP A 120 6.61 -7.83 -0.78
N TRP A 121 5.91 -6.75 -1.14
CA TRP A 121 6.46 -5.44 -1.47
C TRP A 121 5.73 -4.32 -0.73
#